data_AF-A0A355T4Q4-F1
#
_entry.id   AF-A0A355T4Q4-F1
#
_cell.length_a   1.000
_cell.length_b   1.000
_cell.length_c   1.000
_cell.angle_alpha   90.00
_cell.angle_beta   90.00
_cell.angle_gamma   90.00
#
_symmetry.space_group_name_H-M   'P 1'
#
loop_
_entity.id
_entity.type
_entity.pdbx_description
1 polymer ?
#
loop_
_entity_poly.entity_id
_entity_poly.type
_entity_poly.pdbx_seq_one_letter_code
_entity_poly.pdbx_strand_id
1 'polypeptide(L)'
;MTNLVIAEHTNDALSDATAKTVTAAVALGGDVHVLVAGAGCGAAADAAAKIDGVAKVIKADDAQYDHGLAEPIAALVVSLAGGYDAILAPATTRGKNVAPRIAALLDVMQLSEITAV
;
A
#
# COMPACT_ATOMS: atom_id res chain seq x y z
N MET A 1 -12.38 5.87 -10.49
CA MET A 1 -11.74 4.67 -9.96
C MET A 1 -10.39 5.08 -9.44
N THR A 2 -10.13 4.84 -8.17
CA THR A 2 -8.86 5.22 -7.52
C THR A 2 -8.33 4.03 -6.75
N ASN A 3 -7.06 3.70 -6.97
CA ASN A 3 -6.41 2.53 -6.41
C ASN A 3 -5.42 2.94 -5.33
N LEU A 4 -5.47 2.28 -4.17
CA LEU A 4 -4.50 2.46 -3.10
C LEU A 4 -3.50 1.31 -3.10
N VAL A 5 -2.22 1.62 -3.32
CA VAL A 5 -1.12 0.66 -3.18
C VAL A 5 -0.45 0.86 -1.83
N ILE A 6 -0.42 -0.17 -1.00
CA ILE A 6 0.32 -0.19 0.26
C ILE A 6 1.79 -0.45 -0.08
N ALA A 7 2.65 0.53 0.14
CA ALA A 7 4.07 0.40 -0.11
C ALA A 7 4.76 -0.49 0.92
N GLU A 8 5.75 -1.22 0.46
CA GLU A 8 6.69 -1.93 1.32
C GLU A 8 8.06 -1.23 1.29
N HIS A 9 8.63 -0.98 2.47
CA HIS A 9 9.89 -0.24 2.62
C HIS A 9 10.59 -0.58 3.94
N THR A 10 11.88 -0.21 4.04
CA THR A 10 12.67 -0.22 5.29
C THR A 10 12.81 1.17 5.91
N ASN A 11 11.91 2.11 5.56
CA ASN A 11 11.93 3.55 5.86
C ASN A 11 12.95 4.32 5.00
N ASP A 12 14.16 3.76 4.85
CA ASP A 12 15.22 4.35 4.02
C ASP A 12 15.05 4.04 2.53
N ALA A 13 14.56 2.84 2.21
CA ALA A 13 14.44 2.35 0.84
C ALA A 13 13.08 1.72 0.57
N LEU A 14 12.56 1.98 -0.62
CA LEU A 14 11.34 1.37 -1.14
C LEU A 14 11.67 -0.01 -1.74
N SER A 15 10.82 -1.00 -1.45
CA SER A 15 10.92 -2.33 -2.07
C SER A 15 10.50 -2.30 -3.54
N ASP A 16 11.25 -2.99 -4.40
CA ASP A 16 10.91 -3.22 -5.81
C ASP A 16 9.52 -3.85 -6.00
N ALA A 17 9.04 -4.59 -4.99
CA ALA A 17 7.71 -5.19 -5.02
C ALA A 17 6.61 -4.12 -5.12
N THR A 18 6.83 -2.93 -4.56
CA THR A 18 5.89 -1.80 -4.64
C THR A 18 5.71 -1.35 -6.09
N ALA A 19 6.81 -1.18 -6.85
CA ALA A 19 6.73 -0.76 -8.25
C ALA A 19 5.95 -1.77 -9.11
N LYS A 20 6.16 -3.07 -8.88
CA LYS A 20 5.40 -4.14 -9.56
C LYS A 20 3.90 -4.07 -9.24
N THR A 21 3.54 -3.81 -7.99
CA THR A 21 2.14 -3.62 -7.58
C THR A 21 1.54 -2.35 -8.17
N VAL A 22 2.32 -1.27 -8.31
CA VAL A 22 1.89 -0.05 -9.02
C VAL A 22 1.59 -0.37 -10.48
N THR A 23 2.44 -1.12 -11.18
CA THR A 23 2.15 -1.56 -12.56
C THR A 23 0.83 -2.32 -12.66
N ALA A 24 0.54 -3.23 -11.73
CA ALA A 24 -0.73 -3.93 -11.68
C ALA A 24 -1.92 -2.99 -11.39
N ALA A 25 -1.75 -2.02 -10.49
CA ALA A 25 -2.75 -1.01 -10.20
C ALA A 25 -3.02 -0.08 -11.40
N VAL A 26 -2.01 0.25 -12.20
CA VAL A 26 -2.18 1.00 -13.46
C VAL A 26 -2.94 0.16 -14.48
N ALA A 27 -2.65 -1.14 -14.60
CA ALA A 27 -3.36 -2.04 -15.50
C ALA A 27 -4.86 -2.20 -15.14
N LEU A 28 -5.19 -2.14 -13.84
CA LEU A 28 -6.58 -2.10 -13.35
C LEU A 28 -7.32 -0.83 -13.79
N GLY A 29 -6.57 0.24 -14.10
CA GLY A 29 -7.08 1.54 -14.52
C GLY A 29 -7.37 2.49 -13.37
N GLY A 30 -7.55 3.78 -13.70
CA GLY A 30 -7.76 4.84 -12.71
C GLY A 30 -6.46 5.40 -12.11
N ASP A 31 -6.61 6.31 -11.14
CA ASP A 31 -5.47 6.96 -10.49
C ASP A 31 -4.85 6.03 -9.44
N VAL A 32 -3.52 5.95 -9.38
CA VAL A 32 -2.79 5.16 -8.39
C VAL A 32 -2.24 6.06 -7.29
N HIS A 33 -2.70 5.84 -6.07
CA HIS A 33 -2.13 6.45 -4.87
C HIS A 33 -1.27 5.43 -4.12
N VAL A 34 -0.13 5.86 -3.60
CA VAL A 34 0.78 5.00 -2.83
C VAL A 34 0.81 5.44 -1.37
N LEU A 35 0.53 4.53 -0.44
CA LEU A 35 0.66 4.75 1.00
C LEU A 35 2.03 4.25 1.48
N VAL A 36 2.83 5.16 2.03
CA VAL A 36 4.09 4.86 2.73
C VAL A 36 3.89 5.11 4.21
N ALA A 37 3.92 4.05 5.02
CA ALA A 37 3.62 4.10 6.45
C ALA A 37 4.79 3.53 7.27
N GLY A 38 5.44 4.39 8.05
CA GLY A 38 6.60 4.02 8.88
C GLY A 38 7.04 5.18 9.78
N ALA A 39 8.26 5.09 10.31
CA ALA A 39 8.88 6.17 11.07
C ALA A 39 10.14 6.65 10.35
N GLY A 40 10.22 7.95 10.06
CA GLY A 40 11.31 8.51 9.25
C GLY A 40 11.27 8.06 7.80
N CYS A 41 10.10 7.69 7.26
CA CYS A 41 9.95 7.07 5.94
C CYS A 41 9.99 8.06 4.74
N GLY A 42 10.61 9.21 4.91
CA GLY A 42 10.67 10.27 3.89
C GLY A 42 11.35 9.83 2.59
N ALA A 43 12.50 9.14 2.70
CA ALA A 43 13.24 8.65 1.54
C ALA A 43 12.42 7.62 0.73
N ALA A 44 11.69 6.74 1.42
CA ALA A 44 10.78 5.80 0.75
C ALA A 44 9.60 6.51 0.07
N ALA A 45 9.05 7.57 0.67
CA ALA A 45 7.98 8.38 0.07
C ALA A 45 8.46 9.12 -1.20
N ASP A 46 9.65 9.71 -1.16
CA ASP A 46 10.27 10.38 -2.30
C ASP A 46 10.58 9.40 -3.44
N ALA A 47 11.00 8.18 -3.11
CA ALA A 47 11.20 7.12 -4.09
C ALA A 47 9.88 6.67 -4.73
N ALA A 48 8.81 6.53 -3.93
CA ALA A 48 7.50 6.14 -4.42
C ALA A 48 6.89 7.19 -5.37
N ALA A 49 7.14 8.47 -5.12
CA ALA A 49 6.66 9.58 -5.96
C ALA A 49 7.30 9.61 -7.36
N LYS A 50 8.44 8.94 -7.53
CA LYS A 50 9.17 8.85 -8.81
C LYS A 50 8.75 7.64 -9.65
N ILE A 51 7.84 6.80 -9.16
CA ILE A 51 7.35 5.65 -9.92
C ILE A 51 6.35 6.15 -10.97
N ASP A 52 6.58 5.76 -12.22
CA ASP A 52 5.66 6.06 -13.31
C ASP A 52 4.26 5.49 -13.04
N GLY A 53 3.23 6.32 -13.22
CA GLY A 53 1.83 5.97 -12.96
C GLY A 53 1.33 6.29 -11.55
N VAL A 54 2.21 6.70 -10.63
CA VAL A 54 1.79 7.20 -9.31
C VAL A 54 1.25 8.63 -9.44
N ALA A 55 -0.04 8.82 -9.12
CA ALA A 55 -0.69 10.12 -9.11
C ALA A 55 -0.50 10.87 -7.78
N LYS A 56 -0.38 10.13 -6.67
CA LYS A 56 -0.24 10.72 -5.33
C LYS A 56 0.51 9.78 -4.38
N VAL A 57 1.34 10.35 -3.51
CA VAL A 57 1.93 9.64 -2.37
C VAL A 57 1.33 10.16 -1.08
N ILE A 58 0.92 9.23 -0.21
CA ILE A 58 0.44 9.49 1.14
C ILE A 58 1.51 9.00 2.09
N LYS A 59 2.17 9.94 2.78
CA LYS A 59 3.16 9.64 3.80
C LYS A 59 2.51 9.65 5.18
N ALA A 60 2.51 8.51 5.85
CA ALA A 60 2.15 8.36 7.26
C ALA A 60 3.43 8.10 8.07
N ASP A 61 3.95 9.16 8.69
CA ASP A 61 5.24 9.20 9.36
C ASP A 61 5.03 9.28 10.87
N ASP A 62 5.02 8.14 11.54
CA ASP A 62 4.74 8.01 12.97
C ASP A 62 5.39 6.75 13.55
N ALA A 63 5.85 6.82 14.80
CA ALA A 63 6.51 5.72 15.51
C ALA A 63 5.65 4.45 15.59
N GLN A 64 4.33 4.57 15.59
CA GLN A 64 3.42 3.41 15.64
C GLN A 64 3.51 2.52 14.39
N TYR A 65 4.03 3.04 13.27
CA TYR A 65 4.15 2.31 12.01
C TYR A 65 5.54 1.73 11.77
N ASP A 66 6.53 2.01 12.63
CA ASP A 66 7.95 1.72 12.40
C ASP A 66 8.21 0.23 12.07
N HIS A 67 7.53 -0.67 12.79
CA HIS A 67 7.69 -2.12 12.60
C HIS A 67 6.67 -2.73 11.63
N GLY A 68 5.80 -1.92 11.04
CA GLY A 68 4.78 -2.40 10.10
C GLY A 68 3.82 -3.43 10.70
N LEU A 69 3.48 -3.29 11.99
CA LEU A 69 2.52 -4.18 12.66
C LEU A 69 1.16 -4.13 11.96
N ALA A 70 0.49 -5.27 11.85
CA ALA A 70 -0.76 -5.37 11.10
C ALA A 70 -1.88 -4.54 11.71
N GLU A 71 -1.94 -4.41 13.02
CA GLU A 71 -2.97 -3.67 13.73
C GLU A 71 -2.99 -2.18 13.37
N PRO A 72 -1.88 -1.41 13.54
CA PRO A 72 -1.86 0.00 13.20
C PRO A 72 -1.93 0.25 11.69
N ILE A 73 -1.28 -0.58 10.86
CA ILE A 73 -1.32 -0.40 9.40
C ILE A 73 -2.74 -0.68 8.86
N ALA A 74 -3.41 -1.74 9.32
CA ALA A 74 -4.77 -2.03 8.87
C ALA A 74 -5.75 -0.94 9.32
N ALA A 75 -5.63 -0.43 10.55
CA ALA A 75 -6.47 0.67 11.04
C ALA A 75 -6.29 1.93 10.17
N LEU A 76 -5.04 2.27 9.83
CA LEU A 76 -4.73 3.38 8.94
C LEU A 76 -5.37 3.18 7.55
N VAL A 77 -5.17 2.01 6.94
CA VAL A 77 -5.72 1.73 5.60
C VAL A 77 -7.25 1.77 5.60
N VAL A 78 -7.90 1.20 6.61
CA VAL A 78 -9.37 1.23 6.75
C VAL A 78 -9.88 2.67 6.89
N SER A 79 -9.17 3.54 7.62
CA SER A 79 -9.54 4.95 7.73
C SER A 79 -9.51 5.72 6.39
N LEU A 80 -8.72 5.23 5.43
CA LEU A 80 -8.58 5.81 4.10
C LEU A 80 -9.48 5.13 3.05
N ALA A 81 -9.94 3.91 3.31
CA ALA A 81 -10.56 3.01 2.33
C ALA A 81 -11.78 3.62 1.62
N GLY A 82 -12.56 4.48 2.29
CA GLY A 82 -13.76 5.09 1.70
C GLY A 82 -13.52 5.97 0.47
N GLY A 83 -12.26 6.36 0.20
CA GLY A 83 -11.87 7.10 -1.01
C GLY A 83 -11.29 6.26 -2.14
N TYR A 84 -11.27 4.92 -2.00
CA TYR A 84 -10.62 4.01 -2.95
C TYR A 84 -11.53 2.86 -3.35
N ASP A 85 -11.44 2.48 -4.62
CA ASP A 85 -12.21 1.37 -5.19
C ASP A 85 -11.44 0.04 -5.07
N ALA A 86 -10.11 0.09 -5.11
CA ALA A 86 -9.25 -1.07 -4.95
C ALA A 86 -8.09 -0.77 -3.99
N ILE A 87 -7.77 -1.75 -3.14
CA ILE A 87 -6.62 -1.71 -2.24
C ILE A 87 -5.70 -2.87 -2.59
N LEU A 88 -4.47 -2.56 -2.96
CA LEU A 88 -3.48 -3.53 -3.41
C LEU A 88 -2.28 -3.51 -2.46
N ALA A 89 -1.70 -4.67 -2.23
CA ALA A 89 -0.45 -4.82 -1.49
C ALA A 89 0.45 -5.82 -2.23
N PRO A 90 1.78 -5.64 -2.17
CA PRO A 90 2.71 -6.67 -2.63
C PRO A 90 2.48 -7.99 -1.89
N ALA A 91 2.56 -9.11 -2.60
CA ALA A 91 2.26 -10.43 -2.04
C ALA A 91 3.42 -11.03 -1.21
N THR A 92 4.05 -10.20 -0.39
CA THR A 92 5.17 -10.52 0.51
C THR A 92 4.67 -10.95 1.89
N THR A 93 5.57 -11.23 2.81
CA THR A 93 5.22 -11.54 4.21
C THR A 93 4.44 -10.39 4.86
N ARG A 94 4.82 -9.13 4.60
CA ARG A 94 4.12 -7.95 5.13
C ARG A 94 2.73 -7.79 4.51
N GLY A 95 2.63 -7.82 3.18
CA GLY A 95 1.32 -7.69 2.52
C GLY A 95 0.35 -8.81 2.91
N LYS A 96 0.82 -10.07 2.98
CA LYS A 96 0.01 -11.22 3.42
C LYS A 96 -0.37 -11.15 4.91
N ASN A 97 0.40 -10.45 5.74
CA ASN A 97 0.07 -10.27 7.15
C ASN A 97 -0.99 -9.18 7.36
N VAL A 98 -0.99 -8.12 6.55
CA VAL A 98 -1.89 -6.97 6.71
C VAL A 98 -3.18 -7.08 5.88
N ALA A 99 -3.09 -7.51 4.61
CA ALA A 99 -4.21 -7.45 3.66
C ALA A 99 -5.46 -8.25 4.11
N PRO A 100 -5.34 -9.49 4.65
CA PRO A 100 -6.51 -10.22 5.12
C PRO A 100 -7.22 -9.51 6.28
N ARG A 101 -6.48 -8.81 7.14
CA ARG A 101 -7.04 -8.02 8.26
C ARG A 101 -7.83 -6.83 7.74
N ILE A 102 -7.31 -6.11 6.74
CA ILE A 102 -8.01 -4.99 6.09
C ILE A 102 -9.32 -5.47 5.49
N ALA A 103 -9.28 -6.56 4.72
CA ALA A 103 -10.46 -7.10 4.06
C ALA A 103 -11.54 -7.53 5.08
N ALA A 104 -11.14 -8.19 6.17
CA ALA A 104 -12.05 -8.56 7.25
C ALA A 104 -12.69 -7.34 7.93
N LEU A 105 -11.94 -6.25 8.15
CA LEU A 105 -12.46 -5.02 8.75
C LEU A 105 -13.42 -4.26 7.83
N LEU A 106 -13.25 -4.41 6.52
CA LEU A 106 -14.11 -3.80 5.49
C LEU A 106 -15.28 -4.71 5.08
N ASP A 107 -15.39 -5.91 5.64
CA ASP A 107 -16.39 -6.93 5.29
C ASP A 107 -16.39 -7.29 3.79
N VAL A 108 -15.19 -7.50 3.23
CA VAL A 108 -14.99 -7.90 1.82
C VAL A 108 -14.05 -9.10 1.70
N MET A 109 -14.12 -9.80 0.58
CA MET A 109 -13.21 -10.89 0.25
C MET A 109 -11.87 -10.35 -0.28
N GLN A 110 -10.77 -10.96 0.16
CA GLN A 110 -9.43 -10.67 -0.36
C GLN A 110 -9.04 -11.68 -1.43
N LEU A 111 -8.42 -11.19 -2.52
CA LEU A 111 -7.83 -12.02 -3.58
C LEU A 111 -6.32 -12.10 -3.38
N SER A 112 -5.82 -13.30 -3.08
CA SER A 112 -4.39 -13.57 -2.84
C SER A 112 -3.65 -14.00 -4.10
N GLU A 113 -2.37 -13.67 -4.19
CA GLU A 113 -1.43 -14.12 -5.24
C GLU A 113 -1.92 -13.85 -6.68
N ILE A 114 -2.47 -12.67 -6.94
CA ILE A 114 -2.93 -12.30 -8.29
C ILE A 114 -1.74 -12.26 -9.26
N THR A 115 -1.85 -12.97 -10.38
CA THR A 115 -0.81 -13.04 -11.43
C THR A 115 -1.16 -12.25 -12.69
N ALA A 116 -2.43 -11.88 -12.88
CA ALA A 116 -2.93 -11.07 -13.99
C ALA A 116 -4.17 -10.28 -13.55
N VAL A 117 -4.34 -9.09 -14.14
CA VAL A 117 -5.48 -8.16 -13.96
C VAL A 117 -5.94 -7.67 -15.31
#